data_AF-A0A7V7UVM0-F1
#
_entry.id   AF-A0A7V7UVM0-F1
#
_cell.length_a   1.000
_cell.length_b   1.000
_cell.length_c   1.000
_cell.angle_alpha   90.00
_cell.angle_beta   90.00
_cell.angle_gamma   90.00
#
_symmetry.space_group_name_H-M   'P 1'
#
loop_
_entity.id
_entity.type
_entity.pdbx_description
1 polymer ?
#
loop_
_entity_poly.entity_id
_entity_poly.type
_entity_poly.pdbx_seq_one_letter_code
_entity_poly.pdbx_strand_id
1 'polypeptide(L)' 'MIRIAFSGFGAIVLIVIESYIAMYLKGASTIEFGGLSPVISIWAMNFFLLFTMFTHYKIWKENREVTKENTSV' A
#
# COMPACT_ATOMS: atom_id res chain seq x y z
N MET A 1 -2.25 15.45 -1.55
CA MET A 1 -2.47 15.14 -0.11
C MET A 1 -3.32 13.90 0.10
N ILE A 2 -4.45 13.72 -0.60
CA ILE A 2 -5.34 12.54 -0.44
C ILE A 2 -4.61 11.18 -0.56
N ARG A 3 -3.66 11.05 -1.50
CA ARG A 3 -2.83 9.84 -1.69
C ARG A 3 -2.05 9.42 -0.45
N ILE A 4 -1.54 10.38 0.31
CA ILE A 4 -0.76 10.11 1.53
C ILE A 4 -1.69 9.53 2.59
N ALA A 5 -2.88 10.12 2.77
CA ALA A 5 -3.87 9.63 3.71
C ALA A 5 -4.34 8.20 3.38
N PHE A 6 -4.68 7.93 2.10
CA PHE A 6 -5.08 6.60 1.67
C PHE A 6 -3.96 5.56 1.79
N SER A 7 -2.71 5.94 1.51
CA SER A 7 -1.56 5.03 1.66
C SER A 7 -1.28 4.73 3.14
N GLY A 8 -1.41 5.71 4.03
CA GLY A 8 -1.24 5.53 5.47
C GLY A 8 -2.31 4.62 6.07
N PHE A 9 -3.57 4.83 5.71
CA PHE A 9 -4.67 3.96 6.13
C PHE A 9 -4.54 2.55 5.53
N GLY A 10 -4.28 2.46 4.22
CA GLY A 10 -4.10 1.18 3.54
C GLY A 10 -2.92 0.37 4.07
N ALA A 11 -1.85 1.03 4.54
CA ALA A 11 -0.71 0.35 5.15
C ALA A 11 -1.09 -0.40 6.44
N ILE A 12 -2.01 0.16 7.24
CA ILE A 12 -2.55 -0.51 8.43
C ILE A 12 -3.39 -1.72 8.02
N VAL A 13 -4.23 -1.59 7.00
CA VAL A 13 -5.03 -2.70 6.46
C VAL A 13 -4.13 -3.84 5.96
N LEU A 14 -3.05 -3.50 5.25
CA LEU A 14 -2.08 -4.48 4.78
C LEU A 14 -1.40 -5.22 5.94
N ILE A 15 -1.02 -4.53 7.01
CA ILE A 15 -0.46 -5.20 8.20
C ILE A 15 -1.41 -6.27 8.73
N VAL A 16 -2.71 -5.99 8.81
CA VAL A 16 -3.69 -6.98 9.28
C VAL A 16 -3.75 -8.20 8.36
N ILE A 17 -3.77 -7.97 7.04
CA ILE A 17 -3.79 -9.04 6.03
C ILE A 17 -2.50 -9.87 6.09
N GLU A 18 -1.34 -9.23 6.14
CA GLU A 18 -0.03 -9.89 6.22
C GLU A 18 0.11 -10.69 7.51
N SER A 19 -0.38 -10.16 8.63
CA SER A 19 -0.41 -10.87 9.91
C SER A 19 -1.25 -12.15 9.80
N TYR A 20 -2.42 -12.07 9.16
CA TYR A 20 -3.27 -13.24 8.96
C TYR A 20 -2.59 -14.30 8.08
N ILE A 21 -1.96 -13.87 6.98
CA ILE A 21 -1.19 -14.76 6.10
C ILE A 21 -0.04 -15.42 6.86
N ALA A 22 0.73 -14.64 7.62
CA ALA A 22 1.85 -15.16 8.39
C ALA A 22 1.40 -16.13 9.50
N MET A 23 0.26 -15.88 10.15
CA MET A 23 -0.35 -16.81 11.11
C MET A 23 -0.72 -18.13 10.44
N TYR A 24 -1.39 -18.06 9.30
CA TYR A 24 -1.79 -19.23 8.53
C TYR A 24 -0.58 -20.05 8.10
N LEU A 25 0.46 -19.40 7.57
CA LEU A 25 1.68 -20.08 7.10
C LEU A 25 2.48 -20.71 8.24
N LYS A 26 2.52 -20.07 9.42
CA LYS A 26 3.25 -20.59 10.58
C LYS A 26 2.44 -21.60 11.40
N GLY A 27 1.15 -21.77 11.12
CA GLY A 27 0.24 -22.54 11.98
C GLY A 27 0.12 -21.99 13.40
N ALA A 28 0.44 -20.70 13.58
CA ALA A 28 0.43 -20.04 14.89
C ALA A 28 -0.92 -19.34 15.13
N SER A 29 -1.39 -19.37 16.38
CA SER A 29 -2.65 -18.71 16.77
C SER A 29 -2.51 -17.19 16.97
N THR A 30 -1.29 -16.67 17.11
CA THR A 30 -1.00 -15.24 17.27
C THR A 30 0.35 -14.88 16.62
N ILE A 31 0.55 -13.59 16.34
CA ILE A 31 1.87 -13.03 15.99
C ILE A 31 2.30 -12.07 17.07
N GLU A 32 3.49 -12.32 17.62
CA GLU A 32 4.19 -11.36 18.46
C GLU A 32 5.16 -10.54 17.62
N PHE A 33 4.96 -9.23 17.58
CA PHE A 33 5.82 -8.31 16.86
C PHE A 33 7.09 -7.93 17.61
N GLY A 34 7.23 -8.29 18.89
CA GLY A 34 8.42 -7.97 19.69
C GLY A 34 8.60 -6.48 20.00
N GLY A 35 7.56 -5.65 19.81
CA GLY A 35 7.54 -4.22 20.14
C GLY A 35 6.97 -3.34 19.03
N LEU A 36 7.03 -2.01 19.24
CA LEU A 36 6.52 -1.04 18.26
C LEU A 36 7.46 -0.85 17.05
N SER A 37 8.77 -1.04 17.23
CA SER A 37 9.74 -0.81 16.16
C SER A 37 9.46 -1.67 14.91
N PRO A 38 9.25 -3.00 15.03
CA PRO A 38 8.92 -3.84 13.87
C PRO A 38 7.57 -3.47 13.23
N VAL A 39 6.58 -3.07 14.02
CA VAL A 39 5.27 -2.63 13.50
C VAL A 39 5.41 -1.37 12.65
N ILE A 40 6.18 -0.39 13.12
CA ILE A 40 6.43 0.86 12.39
C ILE A 40 7.21 0.58 11.09
N SER A 41 8.18 -0.33 11.11
CA SER A 41 8.93 -0.73 9.92
C SER A 41 8.03 -1.37 8.86
N ILE A 42 7.18 -2.32 9.24
CA ILE A 42 6.23 -2.96 8.30
C ILE A 42 5.23 -1.93 7.79
N TRP A 43 4.72 -1.07 8.67
CA TRP A 43 3.81 0.01 8.28
C TRP A 43 4.44 0.95 7.25
N ALA A 44 5.69 1.38 7.48
CA ALA A 44 6.41 2.26 6.57
C ALA A 44 6.63 1.61 5.21
N MET A 45 7.04 0.33 5.18
CA MET A 45 7.21 -0.42 3.93
C MET A 45 5.91 -0.47 3.12
N ASN A 46 4.79 -0.82 3.77
CA ASN A 46 3.47 -0.90 3.13
C ASN A 46 2.97 0.47 2.67
N PHE A 47 3.25 1.52 3.45
CA PHE A 47 2.95 2.90 3.07
C PHE A 47 3.65 3.28 1.77
N PHE A 48 4.96 3.02 1.67
CA PHE A 48 5.74 3.35 0.47
C PHE A 48 5.27 2.54 -0.74
N LEU A 49 4.92 1.27 -0.56
CA LEU A 49 4.37 0.43 -1.62
C LEU A 49 3.08 1.00 -2.19
N LEU A 50 2.08 1.25 -1.34
CA LEU A 50 0.79 1.80 -1.76
C LEU A 50 0.94 3.21 -2.34
N PHE A 51 1.77 4.04 -1.73
CA PHE A 51 2.04 5.38 -2.22
C PHE A 51 2.62 5.34 -3.64
N THR A 52 3.59 4.46 -3.88
CA THR A 52 4.22 4.29 -5.19
C THR A 52 3.21 3.78 -6.21
N MET A 53 2.41 2.75 -5.88
CA MET A 53 1.35 2.25 -6.77
C MET A 53 0.36 3.34 -7.15
N PHE A 54 -0.17 4.10 -6.19
CA PHE A 54 -1.11 5.19 -6.48
C PHE A 54 -0.48 6.32 -7.29
N THR A 55 0.82 6.57 -7.10
CA THR A 55 1.56 7.56 -7.88
C THR A 55 1.64 7.14 -9.35
N HIS A 56 2.09 5.92 -9.62
CA HIS A 56 2.18 5.39 -10.98
C HIS A 56 0.82 5.24 -11.64
N TYR A 57 -0.20 4.81 -10.89
CA TYR A 57 -1.57 4.74 -11.39
C TYR A 57 -2.08 6.10 -11.83
N LYS A 58 -1.83 7.15 -11.04
CA LYS A 58 -2.21 8.52 -11.38
C LYS A 58 -1.51 8.99 -12.65
N ILE A 59 -0.18 8.80 -12.74
CA ILE A 59 0.62 9.18 -13.92
C ILE A 59 0.11 8.47 -15.17
N TRP A 60 -0.16 7.16 -15.08
CA TRP A 60 -0.71 6.39 -16.18
C TRP A 60 -2.07 6.92 -16.64
N LYS A 61 -2.96 7.26 -15.68
CA LYS A 61 -4.28 7.81 -15.98
C LYS A 61 -4.17 9.16 -16.70
N GLU A 62 -3.32 10.07 -16.22
CA GLU A 62 -3.08 11.38 -16.85
C GLU A 62 -2.54 11.21 -18.28
N ASN A 63 -1.53 10.35 -18.49
CA ASN A 63 -0.98 10.09 -19.83
C ASN A 63 -2.00 9.50 -20.82
N ARG A 64 -2.91 8.64 -20.33
CA ARG A 64 -4.01 8.09 -21.12
C ARG A 64 -5.02 9.16 -21.55
N GLU A 65 -5.31 10.13 -20.70
CA GLU A 65 -6.23 11.24 -21.02
C GLU A 65 -5.61 12.17 -22.06
N VAL A 66 -4.34 12.54 -21.90
CA VAL A 66 -3.58 13.37 -22.87
C VAL A 66 -3.49 12.72 -24.25
N THR A 67 -3.30 11.40 -24.31
CA THR A 67 -3.24 10.67 -25.59
C THR A 67 -4.59 10.67 -26.32
N LYS A 68 -5.70 10.56 -25.57
CA LYS A 68 -7.05 10.60 -26.13
C LYS A 68 -7.40 11.98 -26.68
N GLU A 69 -7.03 13.05 -25.98
CA GLU A 69 -7.24 14.42 -26.45
C GLU A 69 -6.48 14.70 -27.76
N ASN A 70 -5.21 14.26 -27.85
CA ASN A 70 -4.37 14.45 -29.04
C ASN A 70 -4.77 13.61 -30.27
N THR A 71 -5.57 12.54 -30.11
CA THR A 71 -6.05 11.72 -31.23
C THR A 71 -7.47 12.11 -31.70
N SER A 72 -8.14 13.00 -30.97
CA SER A 72 -9.45 13.55 -31.35
C SER A 72 -9.39 14.89 -32.10
N VAL A 73 -8.19 15.32 -32.51
CA VAL A 73 -7.93 16.50 -33.37
C VAL A 73 -7.50 16.05 -34.76
#